data_AF-E5X4J6-F1
#
_entry.id   AF-E5X4J6-F1
#
_cell.length_a   1.000
_cell.length_b   1.000
_cell.length_c   1.000
_cell.angle_alpha   90.00
_cell.angle_beta   90.00
_cell.angle_gamma   90.00
#
_symmetry.space_group_name_H-M   'P 1'
#
loop_
_entity.id
_entity.type
_entity.pdbx_description
1 polymer ?
#
loop_
_entity_poly.entity_id
_entity_poly.type
_entity_poly.pdbx_seq_one_letter_code
_entity_poly.pdbx_strand_id
1 'polypeptide(L)'
;MFLALSCLGTKGVKEEKITWRKITASLATGGVLFFFNWWLLDLPLTAAANAAFYILTLSAGYICLLMGGVWMSRLLKNNLMDDPFNNENESFQQETRLIENEYSINLPTKFYYNKQWNNGFANVVNPQRACICMGSPGSGKSYCVVNQFIKQQIEKGYTQYIYDYKFPDLSEIAYNHLLNHQKGYKKIPTFYVINFDDPRRSHRCNPIHPDFMTDISDAYESAYTIMLNLNRSWVQKQGDFFCGKPHYPFSRP
;
A
#
# COMPACT_ATOMS: atom_id res chain seq x y z
N MET A 1 -49.88 -8.31 -11.89
CA MET A 1 -48.88 -9.08 -12.66
C MET A 1 -48.04 -8.19 -13.57
N PHE A 2 -48.64 -7.44 -14.51
CA PHE A 2 -47.91 -6.53 -15.42
C PHE A 2 -47.12 -5.40 -14.73
N LEU A 3 -47.65 -4.85 -13.63
CA LEU A 3 -46.94 -3.85 -12.80
C LEU A 3 -45.58 -4.36 -12.29
N ALA A 4 -45.54 -5.59 -11.77
CA ALA A 4 -44.33 -6.20 -11.24
C ALA A 4 -43.29 -6.45 -12.35
N LEU A 5 -43.75 -6.85 -13.54
CA LEU A 5 -42.89 -7.03 -14.72
C LEU A 5 -42.30 -5.69 -15.22
N SER A 6 -43.10 -4.62 -15.21
CA SER A 6 -42.65 -3.28 -15.62
C SER A 6 -41.54 -2.71 -14.73
N CYS A 7 -41.54 -3.04 -13.44
CA CYS A 7 -40.52 -2.56 -12.49
C CYS A 7 -39.17 -3.31 -12.59
N LEU A 8 -39.14 -4.50 -13.19
CA LEU A 8 -37.93 -5.33 -13.30
C LEU A 8 -37.04 -4.94 -14.50
N GLY A 9 -37.61 -4.36 -15.55
CA GLY A 9 -36.93 -4.09 -16.83
C GLY A 9 -36.25 -2.72 -16.96
N THR A 10 -36.43 -1.79 -16.03
CA THR A 10 -35.90 -0.42 -16.18
C THR A 10 -34.43 -0.32 -15.77
N LYS A 11 -33.54 -0.05 -16.73
CA LYS A 11 -32.15 0.39 -16.46
C LYS A 11 -32.16 1.87 -16.06
N GLY A 12 -31.86 2.17 -14.80
CA GLY A 12 -31.83 3.53 -14.27
C GLY A 12 -30.45 4.17 -14.37
N VAL A 13 -30.39 5.41 -14.87
CA VAL A 13 -29.21 6.27 -14.78
C VAL A 13 -28.98 6.64 -13.30
N LYS A 14 -27.72 6.60 -12.86
CA LYS A 14 -27.30 7.01 -11.51
C LYS A 14 -27.57 8.50 -11.34
N GLU A 15 -28.67 8.85 -10.69
CA GLU A 15 -28.81 10.04 -9.84
C GLU A 15 -30.19 10.09 -9.19
N GLU A 16 -30.20 10.03 -7.85
CA GLU A 16 -30.96 10.89 -6.93
C GLU A 16 -30.90 10.32 -5.51
N LYS A 17 -31.00 11.19 -4.50
CA LYS A 17 -31.10 10.85 -3.06
C LYS A 17 -32.43 10.13 -2.77
N ILE A 18 -32.55 8.88 -3.24
CA ILE A 18 -33.68 8.00 -2.97
C ILE A 18 -33.50 7.44 -1.56
N THR A 19 -34.37 7.83 -0.63
CA THR A 19 -34.39 7.32 0.74
C THR A 19 -35.56 6.34 0.91
N TRP A 20 -35.40 5.35 1.81
CA TRP A 20 -36.45 4.38 2.13
C TRP A 20 -37.80 5.05 2.47
N ARG A 21 -37.77 6.21 3.13
CA ARG A 21 -38.97 7.01 3.45
C ARG A 21 -39.75 7.46 2.22
N LYS A 22 -39.08 7.84 1.13
CA LYS A 22 -39.75 8.25 -0.12
C LYS A 22 -40.37 7.05 -0.84
N ILE A 23 -39.70 5.90 -0.82
CA ILE A 23 -40.19 4.65 -1.41
C ILE A 23 -41.46 4.19 -0.67
N THR A 24 -41.42 4.14 0.66
CA THR A 24 -42.58 3.70 1.46
C THR A 24 -43.74 4.66 1.34
N ALA A 25 -43.50 5.98 1.34
CA ALA A 25 -44.55 6.97 1.12
C ALA A 25 -45.20 6.83 -0.27
N SER A 26 -44.40 6.64 -1.33
CA SER A 26 -44.91 6.49 -2.70
C SER A 26 -45.69 5.18 -2.88
N LEU A 27 -45.24 4.08 -2.29
CA LEU A 27 -45.95 2.79 -2.31
C LEU A 27 -47.24 2.83 -1.48
N ALA A 28 -47.22 3.47 -0.31
CA ALA A 28 -48.40 3.61 0.54
C ALA A 28 -49.48 4.46 -0.14
N THR A 29 -49.12 5.66 -0.63
CA THR A 29 -50.06 6.53 -1.36
C THR A 29 -50.58 5.86 -2.62
N GLY A 30 -49.72 5.18 -3.39
CA GLY A 30 -50.11 4.43 -4.57
C GLY A 30 -51.06 3.27 -4.24
N GLY A 31 -50.79 2.53 -3.16
CA GLY A 31 -51.64 1.43 -2.69
C GLY A 31 -53.02 1.90 -2.23
N VAL A 32 -53.09 3.01 -1.50
CA VAL A 32 -54.37 3.60 -1.07
C VAL A 32 -55.18 4.06 -2.29
N LEU A 33 -54.58 4.82 -3.21
CA LEU A 33 -55.28 5.34 -4.38
C LEU A 33 -55.71 4.24 -5.38
N PHE A 34 -54.97 3.13 -5.45
CA PHE A 34 -55.26 2.06 -6.40
C PHE A 34 -56.24 1.01 -5.87
N PHE A 35 -56.16 0.64 -4.59
CA PHE A 35 -56.99 -0.43 -4.01
C PHE A 35 -58.20 0.09 -3.20
N PHE A 36 -58.17 1.33 -2.70
CA PHE A 36 -59.22 1.90 -1.85
C PHE A 36 -60.02 3.02 -2.53
N ASN A 37 -60.23 2.93 -3.84
CA ASN A 37 -60.94 3.95 -4.63
C ASN A 37 -62.38 3.54 -5.05
N TRP A 38 -62.87 2.38 -4.59
CA TRP A 38 -64.17 1.82 -4.99
C TRP A 38 -65.38 2.71 -4.61
N TRP A 39 -65.34 3.34 -3.44
CA TRP A 39 -66.40 4.23 -2.93
C TRP A 39 -66.63 5.50 -3.75
N LEU A 40 -65.69 5.88 -4.64
CA LEU A 40 -65.86 7.02 -5.56
C LEU A 40 -66.96 6.79 -6.60
N LEU A 41 -67.35 5.53 -6.83
CA LEU A 41 -68.43 5.18 -7.75
C LEU A 41 -69.82 5.41 -7.13
N ASP A 42 -69.92 5.39 -5.80
CA ASP A 42 -71.18 5.50 -5.04
C ASP A 42 -71.52 6.93 -4.59
N LEU A 43 -70.75 7.93 -5.04
CA LEU A 43 -71.00 9.33 -4.68
C LEU A 43 -72.27 9.88 -5.34
N PRO A 44 -73.02 10.79 -4.67
CA PRO A 44 -74.24 11.41 -5.20
C PRO A 44 -73.92 12.51 -6.23
N LEU A 45 -73.11 12.20 -7.24
CA LEU A 45 -72.77 13.07 -8.37
C LEU A 45 -73.29 12.46 -9.67
N THR A 46 -73.11 13.17 -10.78
CA THR A 46 -73.41 12.63 -12.10
C THR A 46 -72.51 11.42 -12.41
N ALA A 47 -73.05 10.41 -13.09
CA ALA A 47 -72.31 9.18 -13.42
C ALA A 47 -70.99 9.46 -14.17
N ALA A 48 -70.97 10.50 -15.02
CA ALA A 48 -69.78 10.95 -15.72
C ALA A 48 -68.70 11.51 -14.75
N ALA A 49 -69.09 12.24 -13.71
CA ALA A 49 -68.17 12.76 -12.71
C ALA A 49 -67.56 11.64 -11.86
N ASN A 50 -68.38 10.68 -11.39
CA ASN A 50 -67.89 9.52 -10.62
C ASN A 50 -66.88 8.69 -11.42
N ALA A 51 -67.16 8.41 -12.70
CA ALA A 51 -66.24 7.70 -13.58
C ALA A 51 -64.92 8.45 -13.78
N ALA A 52 -64.96 9.78 -13.95
CA ALA A 52 -63.76 10.60 -14.12
C ALA A 52 -62.86 10.58 -12.87
N PHE A 53 -63.43 10.74 -11.67
CA PHE A 53 -62.66 10.67 -10.42
C PHE A 53 -62.07 9.28 -10.17
N TYR A 54 -62.83 8.23 -10.49
CA TYR A 54 -62.36 6.85 -10.38
C TYR A 54 -61.16 6.59 -11.30
N ILE A 55 -61.24 6.99 -12.57
CA ILE A 55 -60.15 6.81 -13.55
C ILE A 55 -58.91 7.62 -13.15
N LEU A 56 -59.09 8.85 -12.67
CA LEU A 56 -57.99 9.72 -12.26
C LEU A 56 -57.24 9.14 -11.06
N THR A 57 -57.96 8.72 -10.02
CA THR A 57 -57.36 8.12 -8.82
C THR A 57 -56.67 6.79 -9.13
N LEU A 58 -57.27 5.96 -9.98
CA LEU A 58 -56.67 4.69 -10.43
C LEU A 58 -55.36 4.93 -11.22
N SER A 59 -55.37 5.92 -12.13
CA SER A 59 -54.19 6.27 -12.93
C SER A 59 -53.07 6.86 -12.09
N ALA A 60 -53.40 7.77 -11.16
CA ALA A 60 -52.44 8.34 -10.22
C ALA A 60 -51.85 7.27 -9.28
N GLY A 61 -52.68 6.37 -8.75
CA GLY A 61 -52.26 5.24 -7.93
C GLY A 61 -51.31 4.30 -8.68
N TYR A 62 -51.62 3.98 -9.94
CA TYR A 62 -50.77 3.17 -10.80
C TYR A 62 -49.39 3.79 -11.04
N ILE A 63 -49.32 5.10 -11.33
CA ILE A 63 -48.06 5.82 -11.53
C ILE A 63 -47.23 5.84 -10.24
N CYS A 64 -47.85 6.09 -9.08
CA CYS A 64 -47.16 6.04 -7.79
C CYS A 64 -46.59 4.66 -7.48
N LEU A 65 -47.33 3.59 -7.76
CA LEU A 65 -46.85 2.22 -7.56
C LEU A 65 -45.69 1.87 -8.50
N LEU A 66 -45.74 2.30 -9.76
CA LEU A 66 -44.63 2.14 -10.70
C LEU A 66 -43.37 2.86 -10.23
N MET A 67 -43.49 4.12 -9.81
CA MET A 67 -42.34 4.89 -9.29
C MET A 67 -41.74 4.24 -8.05
N GLY A 68 -42.58 3.85 -7.08
CA GLY A 68 -42.13 3.16 -5.87
C GLY A 68 -41.43 1.83 -6.16
N GLY A 69 -41.97 1.03 -7.10
CA GLY A 69 -41.38 -0.24 -7.51
C GLY A 69 -40.04 -0.09 -8.24
N VAL A 70 -39.91 0.90 -9.13
CA VAL A 70 -38.63 1.19 -9.82
C VAL A 70 -37.57 1.66 -8.83
N TRP A 71 -37.91 2.56 -7.90
CA TRP A 71 -36.99 3.02 -6.87
C TRP A 71 -36.54 1.90 -5.92
N MET A 72 -37.47 1.02 -5.51
CA MET A 72 -37.17 -0.15 -4.69
C MET A 72 -36.23 -1.14 -5.42
N SER A 73 -36.51 -1.44 -6.69
CA SER A 73 -35.67 -2.31 -7.54
C SER A 73 -34.24 -1.78 -7.69
N ARG A 74 -34.09 -0.46 -7.86
CA ARG A 74 -32.78 0.21 -7.93
C ARG A 74 -32.01 0.13 -6.61
N LEU A 75 -32.67 0.40 -5.49
CA LEU A 75 -32.02 0.39 -4.17
C LEU A 75 -31.54 -1.01 -3.78
N LEU A 76 -32.35 -2.04 -4.05
CA LEU A 76 -31.98 -3.43 -3.79
C LEU A 76 -30.82 -3.89 -4.68
N LYS A 77 -30.85 -3.58 -5.99
CA LYS A 77 -29.75 -3.95 -6.91
C LYS A 77 -28.43 -3.24 -6.59
N ASN A 78 -28.47 -1.99 -6.12
CA ASN A 78 -27.25 -1.26 -5.74
C ASN A 78 -26.63 -1.74 -4.43
N ASN A 79 -27.44 -2.18 -3.44
CA ASN A 79 -26.90 -2.71 -2.19
C ASN A 79 -26.42 -4.17 -2.29
N LEU A 80 -26.82 -4.91 -3.32
CA LEU A 80 -26.40 -6.30 -3.55
C LEU A 80 -25.16 -6.42 -4.44
N MET A 81 -24.84 -5.39 -5.22
CA MET A 81 -23.56 -5.30 -5.93
C MET A 81 -22.56 -4.66 -4.98
N ASP A 82 -21.99 -5.46 -4.08
CA ASP A 82 -20.81 -5.08 -3.32
C ASP A 82 -19.76 -4.56 -4.31
N ASP A 83 -19.35 -3.31 -4.12
CA ASP A 83 -18.35 -2.68 -4.97
C ASP A 83 -17.11 -3.61 -5.04
N PRO A 84 -16.67 -4.06 -6.22
CA PRO A 84 -15.46 -4.84 -6.34
C PRO A 84 -14.23 -4.10 -5.77
N PHE A 85 -14.31 -2.78 -5.63
CA PHE A 85 -13.32 -1.90 -4.98
C PHE A 85 -13.73 -1.48 -3.56
N ASN A 86 -14.36 -2.38 -2.80
CA ASN A 86 -14.58 -2.19 -1.36
C ASN A 86 -13.30 -2.56 -0.59
N ASN A 87 -12.99 -1.84 0.50
CA ASN A 87 -11.88 -2.15 1.41
C ASN A 87 -11.83 -3.62 1.82
N GLU A 88 -12.98 -4.27 2.00
CA GLU A 88 -13.07 -5.69 2.31
C GLU A 88 -12.62 -6.59 1.14
N ASN A 89 -12.97 -6.24 -0.08
CA ASN A 89 -12.63 -7.00 -1.30
C ASN A 89 -11.18 -6.77 -1.74
N GLU A 90 -10.60 -5.60 -1.44
CA GLU A 90 -9.18 -5.29 -1.66
C GLU A 90 -8.27 -5.82 -0.53
N SER A 91 -8.86 -6.36 0.53
CA SER A 91 -8.15 -6.86 1.70
C SER A 91 -7.98 -8.38 1.65
N PHE A 92 -6.84 -8.86 2.13
CA PHE A 92 -6.54 -10.29 2.20
C PHE A 92 -5.88 -10.65 3.54
N GLN A 93 -5.97 -11.93 3.90
CA GLN A 93 -5.32 -12.44 5.12
C GLN A 93 -3.80 -12.34 5.00
N GLN A 94 -3.17 -11.61 5.91
CA GLN A 94 -1.71 -11.54 6.05
C GLN A 94 -1.21 -12.48 7.15
N GLU A 95 0.10 -12.71 7.20
CA GLU A 95 0.71 -13.57 8.22
C GLU A 95 0.59 -12.92 9.61
N THR A 96 -0.01 -13.65 10.54
CA THR A 96 -0.26 -13.19 11.92
C THR A 96 0.78 -13.71 12.90
N ARG A 97 1.50 -14.77 12.54
CA ARG A 97 2.52 -15.37 13.41
C ARG A 97 3.82 -14.59 13.32
N LEU A 98 4.43 -14.38 14.47
CA LEU A 98 5.80 -13.90 14.57
C LEU A 98 6.75 -15.08 14.32
N ILE A 99 7.53 -15.04 13.24
CA ILE A 99 8.46 -16.11 12.86
C ILE A 99 9.90 -15.62 13.12
N GLU A 100 10.46 -15.99 14.27
CA GLU A 100 11.81 -15.60 14.65
C GLU A 100 12.83 -16.69 14.36
N ASN A 101 14.00 -16.27 13.87
CA ASN A 101 15.20 -17.11 13.75
C ASN A 101 16.46 -16.25 13.91
N GLU A 102 17.65 -16.86 13.78
CA GLU A 102 18.96 -16.19 13.92
C GLU A 102 19.16 -15.01 12.94
N TYR A 103 18.47 -15.01 11.81
CA TYR A 103 18.62 -14.01 10.73
C TYR A 103 17.40 -13.11 10.57
N SER A 104 16.23 -13.51 11.09
CA SER A 104 14.95 -12.93 10.69
C SER A 104 14.84 -11.45 11.02
N ILE A 105 14.00 -10.72 10.30
CA ILE A 105 13.64 -9.36 10.68
C ILE A 105 12.13 -9.26 10.62
N ASN A 106 11.52 -8.87 11.74
CA ASN A 106 10.09 -9.00 11.95
C ASN A 106 9.49 -7.60 12.11
N LEU A 107 8.68 -7.18 11.13
CA LEU A 107 8.06 -5.85 11.12
C LEU A 107 6.60 -5.97 11.58
N PRO A 108 6.16 -5.25 12.63
CA PRO A 108 4.77 -5.25 13.04
C PRO A 108 3.91 -4.53 11.98
N THR A 109 2.77 -5.13 11.66
CA THR A 109 1.83 -4.62 10.64
C THR A 109 0.39 -4.65 11.17
N LYS A 110 -0.47 -3.84 10.56
CA LYS A 110 -1.92 -3.91 10.73
C LYS A 110 -2.56 -4.08 9.37
N PHE A 111 -3.49 -5.01 9.26
CA PHE A 111 -4.22 -5.26 8.03
C PHE A 111 -5.71 -5.41 8.31
N TYR A 112 -6.53 -5.02 7.34
CA TYR A 112 -7.97 -5.20 7.42
C TYR A 112 -8.32 -6.56 6.81
N TYR A 113 -9.19 -7.33 7.45
CA TYR A 113 -9.68 -8.61 6.94
C TYR A 113 -10.95 -9.01 7.69
N ASN A 114 -11.94 -9.62 7.01
CA ASN A 114 -13.23 -10.01 7.60
C ASN A 114 -13.91 -8.87 8.39
N LYS A 115 -13.96 -7.68 7.79
CA LYS A 115 -14.53 -6.45 8.38
C LYS A 115 -13.87 -5.95 9.67
N GLN A 116 -12.68 -6.46 10.02
CA GLN A 116 -11.97 -6.11 11.25
C GLN A 116 -10.51 -5.76 11.00
N TRP A 117 -9.94 -4.93 11.88
CA TRP A 117 -8.51 -4.65 11.91
C TRP A 117 -7.80 -5.75 12.69
N ASN A 118 -6.82 -6.38 12.05
CA ASN A 118 -6.02 -7.46 12.61
C ASN A 118 -4.56 -6.99 12.72
N ASN A 119 -3.87 -7.47 13.76
CA ASN A 119 -2.43 -7.31 13.89
C ASN A 119 -1.73 -8.47 13.18
N GLY A 120 -0.59 -8.20 12.55
CA GLY A 120 0.22 -9.22 11.92
C GLY A 120 1.68 -8.83 11.84
N PHE A 121 2.47 -9.65 11.14
CA PHE A 121 3.91 -9.44 10.99
C PHE A 121 4.36 -9.67 9.55
N ALA A 122 5.11 -8.73 9.01
CA ALA A 122 5.92 -8.96 7.82
C ALA A 122 7.26 -9.58 8.27
N ASN A 123 7.36 -10.89 8.13
CA ASN A 123 8.54 -11.66 8.53
C ASN A 123 9.53 -11.80 7.37
N VAL A 124 10.67 -11.11 7.43
CA VAL A 124 11.80 -11.31 6.52
C VAL A 124 12.66 -12.45 7.09
N VAL A 125 12.32 -13.68 6.73
CA VAL A 125 12.91 -14.91 7.32
C VAL A 125 14.40 -15.08 6.95
N ASN A 126 14.81 -14.60 5.77
CA ASN A 126 16.18 -14.71 5.26
C ASN A 126 16.59 -13.40 4.55
N PRO A 127 17.12 -12.41 5.29
CA PRO A 127 17.57 -11.14 4.71
C PRO A 127 18.81 -11.27 3.81
N GLN A 128 19.57 -12.37 3.90
CA GLN A 128 20.78 -12.56 3.10
C GLN A 128 20.52 -12.69 1.59
N ARG A 129 19.26 -12.96 1.19
CA ARG A 129 18.85 -13.04 -0.22
C ARG A 129 18.61 -11.67 -0.89
N ALA A 130 19.19 -10.61 -0.31
CA ALA A 130 18.92 -9.21 -0.60
C ALA A 130 17.49 -8.79 -0.25
N CYS A 131 17.36 -7.55 0.22
CA CYS A 131 16.09 -6.92 0.53
C CYS A 131 16.08 -5.52 -0.08
N ILE A 132 15.03 -5.17 -0.80
CA ILE A 132 14.88 -3.87 -1.45
C ILE A 132 13.66 -3.17 -0.85
N CYS A 133 13.86 -1.98 -0.30
CA CYS A 133 12.79 -1.13 0.21
C CYS A 133 12.59 0.06 -0.74
N MET A 134 11.48 0.08 -1.48
CA MET A 134 11.14 1.12 -2.45
C MET A 134 10.07 2.07 -1.93
N GLY A 135 10.14 3.33 -2.34
CA GLY A 135 9.10 4.32 -2.06
C GLY A 135 9.58 5.75 -2.24
N SER A 136 8.65 6.70 -2.33
CA SER A 136 8.93 8.13 -2.54
C SER A 136 9.64 8.77 -1.35
N PRO A 137 10.42 9.86 -1.53
CA PRO A 137 10.94 10.65 -0.41
C PRO A 137 9.81 11.05 0.56
N GLY A 138 10.06 10.95 1.87
CA GLY A 138 9.06 11.25 2.90
C GLY A 138 8.08 10.11 3.25
N SER A 139 8.11 8.97 2.56
CA SER A 139 7.19 7.84 2.80
C SER A 139 7.45 7.03 4.09
N GLY A 140 8.35 7.48 4.97
CA GLY A 140 8.63 6.80 6.24
C GLY A 140 9.50 5.54 6.19
N LYS A 141 10.11 5.19 5.05
CA LYS A 141 10.94 3.98 4.88
C LYS A 141 12.01 3.80 5.97
N SER A 142 12.73 4.87 6.30
CA SER A 142 13.79 4.82 7.29
C SER A 142 13.25 4.41 8.66
N TYR A 143 12.16 5.05 9.10
CA TYR A 143 11.56 4.78 10.41
C TYR A 143 10.90 3.39 10.48
N CYS A 144 10.11 3.02 9.47
CA CYS A 144 9.31 1.79 9.50
C CYS A 144 10.12 0.53 9.19
N VAL A 145 11.13 0.62 8.32
CA VAL A 145 11.86 -0.55 7.81
C VAL A 145 13.33 -0.50 8.22
N VAL A 146 14.07 0.53 7.81
CA VAL A 146 15.54 0.55 7.98
C VAL A 146 15.94 0.54 9.45
N ASN A 147 15.28 1.33 10.29
CA ASN A 147 15.56 1.36 11.73
C ASN A 147 15.28 0.01 12.39
N GLN A 148 14.26 -0.72 11.94
CA GLN A 148 13.97 -2.07 12.46
C GLN A 148 15.04 -3.07 12.05
N PHE A 149 15.51 -3.00 10.79
CA PHE A 149 16.65 -3.79 10.33
C PHE A 149 17.89 -3.53 11.17
N ILE A 150 18.25 -2.26 11.38
CA ILE A 150 19.43 -1.87 12.17
C ILE A 150 19.34 -2.44 13.59
N LYS A 151 18.21 -2.23 14.26
CA LYS A 151 18.04 -2.64 15.66
C LYS A 151 18.06 -4.16 15.84
N GLN A 152 17.24 -4.86 15.06
CA GLN A 152 17.12 -6.31 15.18
C GLN A 152 18.40 -7.03 14.76
N GLN A 153 19.15 -6.52 13.77
CA GLN A 153 20.46 -7.08 13.42
C GLN A 153 21.50 -6.87 14.54
N ILE A 154 21.50 -5.71 15.20
CA ILE A 154 22.38 -5.47 16.35
C ILE A 154 22.05 -6.43 17.50
N GLU A 155 20.76 -6.57 17.82
CA GLU A 155 20.30 -7.49 18.87
C GLU A 155 20.72 -8.94 18.61
N LYS A 156 20.81 -9.32 17.34
CA LYS A 156 21.25 -10.64 16.87
C LYS A 156 22.78 -10.76 16.72
N GLY A 157 23.54 -9.74 17.08
CA GLY A 157 25.00 -9.78 17.07
C GLY A 157 25.64 -9.59 15.69
N TYR A 158 24.93 -9.02 14.72
CA TYR A 158 25.50 -8.72 13.39
C TYR A 158 26.26 -7.40 13.39
N THR A 159 27.32 -7.36 12.59
CA THR A 159 27.99 -6.13 12.18
C THR A 159 27.30 -5.54 10.95
N GLN A 160 27.28 -4.21 10.84
CA GLN A 160 26.58 -3.53 9.75
C GLN A 160 27.49 -2.54 9.02
N TYR A 161 27.26 -2.42 7.72
CA TYR A 161 27.77 -1.34 6.89
C TYR A 161 26.59 -0.41 6.54
N ILE A 162 26.56 0.76 7.16
CA ILE A 162 25.43 1.70 7.06
C ILE A 162 25.85 2.90 6.22
N TYR A 163 25.16 3.11 5.11
CA TYR A 163 25.27 4.34 4.33
C TYR A 163 24.23 5.35 4.81
N ASP A 164 24.69 6.38 5.51
CA ASP A 164 23.84 7.41 6.10
C ASP A 164 23.91 8.71 5.31
N TYR A 165 22.98 8.88 4.36
CA TYR A 165 22.90 10.07 3.52
C TYR A 165 22.58 11.36 4.31
N LYS A 166 21.94 11.24 5.49
CA LYS A 166 21.55 12.37 6.34
C LYS A 166 22.28 12.31 7.68
N PHE A 167 23.60 12.12 7.62
CA PHE A 167 24.41 11.94 8.80
C PHE A 167 24.16 13.05 9.85
N PRO A 168 23.95 12.73 11.14
CA PRO A 168 24.07 11.40 11.77
C PRO A 168 22.74 10.65 12.04
N ASP A 169 21.69 10.81 11.21
CA ASP A 169 20.36 10.22 11.47
C ASP A 169 20.38 8.71 11.78
N LEU A 170 20.84 7.87 10.84
CA LEU A 170 20.88 6.41 11.02
C LEU A 170 22.04 5.99 11.92
N SER A 171 23.14 6.75 11.85
CA SER A 171 24.37 6.49 12.61
C SER A 171 24.15 6.60 14.11
N GLU A 172 23.40 7.60 14.56
CA GLU A 172 23.07 7.81 15.97
C GLU A 172 22.18 6.67 16.50
N ILE A 173 21.20 6.23 15.71
CA ILE A 173 20.34 5.09 16.06
C ILE A 173 21.18 3.82 16.20
N ALA A 174 22.04 3.53 15.23
CA ALA A 174 22.90 2.36 15.25
C ALA A 174 23.86 2.38 16.45
N TYR A 175 24.52 3.51 16.70
CA TYR A 175 25.47 3.66 17.80
C TYR A 175 24.80 3.49 19.15
N ASN A 176 23.71 4.22 19.40
CA ASN A 176 22.98 4.14 20.66
C ASN A 176 22.40 2.73 20.90
N HIS A 177 21.90 2.09 19.86
CA HIS A 177 21.37 0.74 19.99
C HIS A 177 22.48 -0.29 20.26
N LEU A 178 23.64 -0.14 19.62
CA LEU A 178 24.82 -0.97 19.87
C LEU A 178 25.30 -0.86 21.32
N LEU A 179 25.39 0.36 21.86
CA LEU A 179 25.80 0.58 23.27
C LEU A 179 24.90 -0.19 24.25
N ASN A 180 23.61 -0.30 23.96
CA ASN A 180 22.64 -1.00 24.81
C ASN A 180 22.64 -2.53 24.63
N HIS A 181 23.19 -3.06 23.53
CA HIS A 181 23.08 -4.48 23.14
C HIS A 181 24.43 -5.18 22.97
N GLN A 182 25.48 -4.66 23.59
CA GLN A 182 26.84 -5.23 23.51
C GLN A 182 26.94 -6.69 23.99
N LYS A 183 26.06 -7.10 24.92
CA LYS A 183 26.03 -8.46 25.49
C LYS A 183 25.75 -9.56 24.44
N GLY A 184 25.09 -9.22 23.33
CA GLY A 184 24.80 -10.17 22.25
C GLY A 184 26.03 -10.54 21.41
N TYR A 185 27.15 -9.85 21.58
CA TYR A 185 28.34 -10.03 20.76
C TYR A 185 29.42 -10.86 21.47
N LYS A 186 29.94 -11.88 20.79
CA LYS A 186 31.17 -12.59 21.22
C LYS A 186 32.37 -11.66 21.26
N LYS A 187 32.45 -10.75 20.29
CA LYS A 187 33.42 -9.65 20.21
C LYS A 187 32.66 -8.39 19.83
N ILE A 188 32.65 -7.41 20.73
CA ILE A 188 31.92 -6.15 20.53
C ILE A 188 32.53 -5.42 19.32
N PRO A 189 31.72 -5.04 18.31
CA PRO A 189 32.23 -4.33 17.14
C PRO A 189 32.59 -2.90 17.51
N THR A 190 33.71 -2.43 16.96
CA THR A 190 34.11 -1.02 17.03
C THR A 190 33.29 -0.22 16.02
N PHE A 191 32.78 0.94 16.43
CA PHE A 191 32.00 1.81 15.57
C PHE A 191 32.92 2.77 14.79
N TYR A 192 33.05 2.54 13.48
CA TYR A 192 33.82 3.39 12.58
C TYR A 192 32.88 4.21 11.68
N VAL A 193 33.29 5.44 11.40
CA VAL A 193 32.56 6.41 10.58
C VAL A 193 33.52 6.96 9.53
N ILE A 194 33.14 6.89 8.26
CA ILE A 194 33.83 7.60 7.17
C ILE A 194 32.91 8.73 6.73
N ASN A 195 33.31 9.98 7.03
CA ASN A 195 32.51 11.17 6.75
C ASN A 195 33.28 12.09 5.80
N PHE A 196 32.72 12.29 4.61
CA PHE A 196 33.31 13.14 3.57
C PHE A 196 32.94 14.63 3.73
N ASP A 197 31.86 14.94 4.44
CA ASP A 197 31.37 16.31 4.66
C ASP A 197 32.06 16.99 5.85
N ASP A 198 32.25 16.26 6.96
CA ASP A 198 33.03 16.71 8.12
C ASP A 198 34.19 15.75 8.43
N PRO A 199 35.38 15.99 7.84
CA PRO A 199 36.56 15.15 8.03
C PRO A 199 37.03 15.05 9.49
N ARG A 200 36.60 15.97 10.38
CA ARG A 200 36.96 15.93 11.82
C ARG A 200 36.19 14.85 12.57
N ARG A 201 35.01 14.46 12.08
CA ARG A 201 34.17 13.39 12.62
C ARG A 201 34.37 12.06 11.89
N SER A 202 35.29 12.03 10.93
CA SER A 202 35.66 10.84 10.18
C SER A 202 36.84 10.14 10.82
N HIS A 203 36.75 8.81 10.88
CA HIS A 203 37.91 7.95 11.00
C HIS A 203 38.71 8.03 9.69
N ARG A 204 40.02 7.82 9.79
CA ARG A 204 40.92 7.81 8.63
C ARG A 204 40.99 6.41 8.07
N CYS A 205 40.84 6.30 6.76
CA CYS A 205 41.03 5.08 6.01
C CYS A 205 41.91 5.42 4.80
N ASN A 206 42.91 4.58 4.53
CA ASN A 206 43.69 4.64 3.30
C ASN A 206 43.36 3.39 2.46
N PRO A 207 42.50 3.50 1.43
CA PRO A 207 42.14 2.38 0.58
C PRO A 207 43.32 1.78 -0.20
N ILE A 208 44.42 2.52 -0.35
CA ILE A 208 45.63 2.08 -1.05
C ILE A 208 46.78 1.72 -0.08
N HIS A 209 46.45 1.39 1.17
CA HIS A 209 47.47 0.99 2.13
C HIS A 209 48.15 -0.33 1.67
N PRO A 210 49.49 -0.43 1.70
CA PRO A 210 50.21 -1.62 1.25
C PRO A 210 49.76 -2.92 1.94
N ASP A 211 49.39 -2.85 3.22
CA ASP A 211 48.89 -4.00 3.98
C ASP A 211 47.61 -4.63 3.39
N PHE A 212 46.86 -3.90 2.55
CA PHE A 212 45.67 -4.43 1.86
C PHE A 212 45.98 -4.93 0.44
N MET A 213 47.22 -4.78 -0.04
CA MET A 213 47.66 -5.17 -1.39
C MET A 213 48.62 -6.35 -1.29
N THR A 214 48.07 -7.53 -1.04
CA THR A 214 48.86 -8.75 -0.86
C THR A 214 49.28 -9.37 -2.18
N ASP A 215 48.47 -9.20 -3.22
CA ASP A 215 48.74 -9.65 -4.58
C ASP A 215 48.56 -8.52 -5.61
N ILE A 216 49.11 -8.71 -6.81
CA ILE A 216 48.94 -7.80 -7.96
C ILE A 216 47.45 -7.61 -8.27
N SER A 217 46.63 -8.64 -8.06
CA SER A 217 45.17 -8.58 -8.24
C SER A 217 44.53 -7.52 -7.35
N ASP A 218 44.95 -7.40 -6.08
CA ASP A 218 44.43 -6.40 -5.13
C ASP A 218 44.76 -4.97 -5.59
N ALA A 219 46.00 -4.78 -6.08
CA ALA A 219 46.42 -3.50 -6.65
C ALA A 219 45.62 -3.17 -7.92
N TYR A 220 45.34 -4.16 -8.76
CA TYR A 220 44.57 -4.00 -9.98
C TYR A 220 43.11 -3.62 -9.69
N GLU A 221 42.44 -4.34 -8.78
CA GLU A 221 41.06 -4.05 -8.36
C GLU A 221 40.93 -2.69 -7.67
N SER A 222 41.90 -2.32 -6.84
CA SER A 222 41.93 -1.00 -6.19
C SER A 222 42.08 0.12 -7.21
N ALA A 223 43.02 -0.01 -8.14
CA ALA A 223 43.24 0.97 -9.20
C ALA A 223 42.01 1.08 -10.12
N TYR A 224 41.41 -0.05 -10.49
CA TYR A 224 40.21 -0.12 -11.31
C TYR A 224 39.02 0.58 -10.62
N THR A 225 38.79 0.27 -9.34
CA THR A 225 37.74 0.89 -8.53
C THR A 225 37.93 2.41 -8.44
N ILE A 226 39.16 2.89 -8.20
CA ILE A 226 39.47 4.32 -8.15
C ILE A 226 39.23 4.98 -9.51
N MET A 227 39.74 4.39 -10.59
CA MET A 227 39.61 4.93 -11.96
C MET A 227 38.14 5.04 -12.40
N LEU A 228 37.32 4.02 -12.12
CA LEU A 228 35.90 4.04 -12.43
C LEU A 228 35.15 5.11 -11.62
N ASN A 229 35.51 5.31 -10.36
CA ASN A 229 34.85 6.32 -9.51
C ASN A 229 35.27 7.77 -9.86
N LEU A 230 36.48 7.97 -10.38
CA LEU A 230 36.96 9.30 -10.82
C LEU A 230 36.29 9.76 -12.12
N ASN A 231 35.90 8.83 -13.00
CA ASN A 231 35.32 9.17 -14.30
C ASN A 231 33.96 8.49 -14.52
N ARG A 232 32.87 9.26 -14.33
CA ARG A 232 31.49 8.80 -14.54
C ARG A 232 31.21 8.22 -15.93
N SER A 233 31.95 8.65 -16.96
CA SER A 233 31.80 8.11 -18.33
C SER A 233 32.36 6.70 -18.50
N TRP A 234 33.25 6.27 -17.60
CA TRP A 234 33.87 4.94 -17.65
C TRP A 234 33.04 3.88 -16.95
N VAL A 235 32.18 4.29 -16.02
CA VAL A 235 31.18 3.42 -15.39
C VAL A 235 30.24 2.81 -16.45
N GLN A 236 29.92 3.56 -17.51
CA GLN A 236 29.09 3.09 -18.63
C GLN A 236 29.84 2.17 -19.62
N LYS A 237 31.16 2.06 -19.51
CA LYS A 237 32.03 1.27 -20.40
C LYS A 237 32.51 -0.03 -19.75
N GLN A 238 31.87 -0.49 -18.69
CA GLN A 238 32.14 -1.82 -18.12
C GLN A 238 31.89 -2.89 -19.20
N GLY A 239 32.99 -3.43 -19.75
CA GLY A 239 32.98 -4.37 -20.88
C GLY A 239 33.91 -3.98 -22.05
N ASP A 240 34.34 -2.72 -22.14
CA ASP A 240 35.27 -2.28 -23.18
C ASP A 240 36.73 -2.65 -22.83
N PHE A 241 37.39 -3.31 -23.78
CA PHE A 241 38.76 -3.87 -23.71
C PHE A 241 39.84 -2.87 -23.23
N PHE A 242 39.59 -1.56 -23.32
CA PHE A 242 40.51 -0.49 -22.91
C PHE A 242 40.49 -0.14 -21.42
N CYS A 243 39.48 -0.60 -20.66
CA CYS A 243 39.43 -0.43 -19.20
C CYS A 243 40.19 -1.54 -18.44
N GLY A 244 40.72 -2.54 -19.15
CA GLY A 244 41.20 -3.81 -18.61
C GLY A 244 42.73 -4.03 -18.52
N LYS A 245 43.58 -3.08 -18.95
CA LYS A 245 45.05 -3.25 -18.81
C LYS A 245 45.75 -1.92 -18.53
N PRO A 246 46.56 -1.79 -17.46
CA PRO A 246 47.48 -0.69 -17.35
C PRO A 246 48.56 -0.95 -18.40
N HIS A 247 48.74 -0.02 -19.33
CA HIS A 247 49.93 -0.01 -20.17
C HIS A 247 51.13 0.07 -19.24
N TYR A 248 52.06 -0.88 -19.29
CA TYR A 248 53.41 -0.71 -18.74
C TYR A 248 54.22 0.04 -19.80
N PRO A 249 54.52 1.35 -19.66
CA PRO A 249 55.51 2.01 -20.49
C PRO A 249 56.85 1.91 -19.77
N PHE A 250 57.33 0.68 -19.57
CA PHE A 250 58.70 0.44 -19.14
C PHE A 250 59.32 -0.68 -19.98
N SER A 251 59.28 -0.50 -21.30
CA SER A 251 60.38 -0.95 -22.14
C SER A 251 61.43 0.16 -22.16
N ARG A 252 62.39 0.11 -21.24
CA ARG A 252 63.68 0.78 -21.46
C ARG A 252 64.51 -0.08 -22.44
N PRO A 253 65.29 0.52 -23.35
CA PRO A 253 66.36 -0.19 -24.02
C PRO A 253 67.41 -0.69 -23.02
#